data_AF-A0A316F865-F1
#
_entry.id   AF-A0A316F865-F1
#
_cell.length_a   1.000
_cell.length_b   1.000
_cell.length_c   1.000
_cell.angle_alpha   90.00
_cell.angle_beta   90.00
_cell.angle_gamma   90.00
#
_symmetry.space_group_name_H-M   'P 1'
#
loop_
_entity.id
_entity.type
_entity.pdbx_description
1 polymer ?
#
loop_
_entity_poly.entity_id
_entity_poly.type
_entity_poly.pdbx_seq_one_letter_code
_entity_poly.pdbx_strand_id
1 'polypeptide(L)'
;MNGATGITDIHAEVRALRARVRADRRTVSLPLLVFGILTLVDSALLAVIATMPESGGAKLTLLLYWPVAGAAGLIVLRDHARRLAARAGVGGGPRSYEVVTVGFVVSLPVLALLFVPVFFVGGYWATLAWPAAILTAIALRQRGNVVYGVAVALALAGLVQGLLAATPRGSAESWTAIGLQVAAGVALILGGRMADRRARAV
;
A
#
# COMPACT_ATOMS: atom_id res chain seq x y z
N MET A 1 15.26 13.31 51.12
CA MET A 1 14.22 13.95 50.30
C MET A 1 14.36 13.52 48.82
N ASN A 2 14.21 12.22 48.50
CA ASN A 2 14.49 11.67 47.14
C ASN A 2 13.24 11.19 46.39
N GLY A 3 12.03 11.47 46.89
CA GLY A 3 10.79 10.92 46.33
C GLY A 3 10.23 11.69 45.12
N ALA A 4 10.54 12.98 44.98
CA ALA A 4 9.96 13.81 43.93
C ALA A 4 10.62 13.59 42.54
N THR A 5 11.91 13.27 42.51
CA THR A 5 12.68 13.01 41.27
C THR A 5 12.29 11.69 40.60
N GLY A 6 11.97 10.65 41.38
CA GLY A 6 11.54 9.35 40.84
C GLY A 6 10.18 9.40 40.13
N ILE A 7 9.22 10.20 40.62
CA ILE A 7 7.88 10.31 40.01
C ILE A 7 7.95 11.07 38.67
N THR A 8 8.79 12.10 38.58
CA THR A 8 8.98 12.87 37.33
C THR A 8 9.65 12.04 36.23
N ASP A 9 10.60 11.16 36.58
CA ASP A 9 11.25 10.26 35.63
C ASP A 9 10.28 9.21 35.10
N ILE A 10 9.45 8.61 35.96
CA ILE A 10 8.42 7.66 35.54
C ILE A 10 7.41 8.32 34.58
N HIS A 11 7.01 9.57 34.85
CA HIS A 11 6.10 10.30 33.97
C HIS A 11 6.74 10.69 32.62
N ALA A 12 8.05 10.94 32.58
CA ALA A 12 8.78 11.15 31.34
C ALA A 12 8.90 9.85 30.54
N GLU A 13 9.21 8.74 31.20
CA GLU A 13 9.37 7.42 30.58
C GLU A 13 8.04 6.89 30.02
N VAL A 14 6.93 6.99 30.77
CA VAL A 14 5.60 6.61 30.30
C VAL A 14 5.16 7.46 29.10
N ARG A 15 5.48 8.77 29.09
CA ARG A 15 5.22 9.63 27.93
C ARG A 15 6.04 9.21 26.71
N ALA A 16 7.32 8.88 26.90
CA ALA A 16 8.17 8.36 25.84
C ALA A 16 7.65 7.01 25.30
N LEU A 17 7.19 6.12 26.18
CA LEU A 17 6.60 4.83 25.79
C LEU A 17 5.31 5.02 24.99
N ARG A 18 4.41 5.91 25.45
CA ARG A 18 3.18 6.25 24.72
C ARG A 18 3.48 6.86 23.35
N ALA A 19 4.48 7.75 23.27
CA ALA A 19 4.91 8.33 21.99
C ALA A 19 5.43 7.25 21.03
N ARG A 20 6.22 6.28 21.52
CA ARG A 20 6.67 5.13 20.73
C ARG A 20 5.51 4.25 20.26
N VAL A 21 4.56 3.93 21.15
CA VAL A 21 3.36 3.14 20.79
C VAL A 21 2.48 3.85 19.76
N ARG A 22 2.32 5.18 19.87
CA ARG A 22 1.59 5.99 18.88
C ARG A 22 2.31 6.04 17.53
N ALA A 23 3.63 6.21 17.53
CA ALA A 23 4.43 6.14 16.30
C ALA A 23 4.31 4.75 15.64
N ASP A 24 4.30 3.69 16.46
CA ASP A 24 4.14 2.31 16.05
C ASP A 24 2.75 1.98 15.46
N ARG A 25 1.71 2.69 15.86
CA ARG A 25 0.37 2.52 15.26
C ARG A 25 0.21 3.30 13.97
N ARG A 26 0.87 4.45 13.83
CA ARG A 26 0.88 5.25 12.58
C ARG A 26 1.60 4.57 11.42
N THR A 27 2.47 3.59 11.70
CA THR A 27 3.09 2.78 10.64
C THR A 27 2.11 1.91 9.86
N VAL A 28 0.91 1.63 10.39
CA VAL A 28 -0.12 0.84 9.69
C VAL A 28 -1.02 1.72 8.81
N SER A 29 -1.35 2.94 9.25
CA SER A 29 -2.32 3.80 8.54
C SER A 29 -1.79 4.33 7.20
N LEU A 30 -0.50 4.68 7.15
CA LEU A 30 0.10 5.34 6.00
C LEU A 30 0.15 4.46 4.74
N PRO A 31 0.64 3.21 4.81
CA PRO A 31 0.61 2.31 3.66
C PRO A 31 -0.80 2.11 3.11
N LEU A 32 -1.80 1.93 4.00
CA LEU A 32 -3.19 1.76 3.60
C LEU A 32 -3.74 2.99 2.87
N LEU A 33 -3.45 4.20 3.35
CA LEU A 33 -3.86 5.43 2.67
C LEU A 33 -3.20 5.58 1.31
N VAL A 34 -1.88 5.39 1.22
CA VAL A 34 -1.12 5.55 -0.03
C VAL A 34 -1.60 4.54 -1.07
N PHE A 35 -1.62 3.24 -0.74
CA PHE A 35 -2.06 2.23 -1.69
C PHE A 35 -3.55 2.29 -1.98
N GLY A 36 -4.38 2.77 -1.04
CA GLY A 36 -5.79 3.05 -1.29
C GLY A 36 -5.99 4.14 -2.35
N ILE A 37 -5.26 5.26 -2.24
CA ILE A 37 -5.30 6.34 -3.24
C ILE A 37 -4.82 5.84 -4.61
N LEU A 38 -3.69 5.13 -4.66
CA LEU A 38 -3.17 4.57 -5.91
C LEU A 38 -4.17 3.60 -6.54
N THR A 39 -4.81 2.74 -5.74
CA THR A 39 -5.84 1.81 -6.24
C THR A 39 -7.03 2.55 -6.85
N LEU A 40 -7.47 3.67 -6.27
CA LEU A 40 -8.55 4.49 -6.84
C LEU A 40 -8.14 5.18 -8.14
N VAL A 41 -6.89 5.67 -8.22
CA VAL A 41 -6.36 6.26 -9.45
C VAL A 41 -6.29 5.21 -10.57
N ASP A 42 -5.83 3.99 -10.27
CA ASP A 42 -5.83 2.87 -11.23
C ASP A 42 -7.25 2.52 -11.69
N SER A 43 -8.22 2.51 -10.77
CA SER A 43 -9.63 2.25 -11.10
C SER A 43 -10.20 3.29 -12.06
N ALA A 44 -9.89 4.57 -11.83
CA ALA A 44 -10.29 5.65 -12.73
C ALA A 44 -9.63 5.53 -14.10
N LEU A 45 -8.33 5.19 -14.12
CA LEU A 45 -7.58 4.95 -15.37
C LEU A 45 -8.17 3.78 -16.16
N LEU A 46 -8.49 2.67 -15.49
CA LEU A 46 -9.14 1.50 -16.11
C LEU A 46 -10.52 1.83 -16.66
N ALA A 47 -11.33 2.62 -15.96
CA ALA A 47 -12.63 3.06 -16.44
C ALA A 47 -12.52 3.90 -17.72
N VAL A 48 -11.55 4.83 -17.77
CA VAL A 48 -11.28 5.63 -18.98
C VAL A 48 -10.84 4.71 -20.13
N ILE A 49 -9.88 3.83 -19.90
CA ILE A 49 -9.35 2.92 -20.93
C ILE A 49 -10.41 1.93 -21.44
N ALA A 50 -11.32 1.47 -20.58
CA ALA A 50 -12.41 0.58 -20.97
C ALA A 50 -13.37 1.20 -21.98
N THR A 51 -13.43 2.54 -22.06
CA THR A 51 -14.25 3.29 -23.03
C THR A 51 -13.51 3.61 -24.34
N MET A 52 -12.21 3.33 -24.42
CA MET A 52 -11.38 3.67 -25.59
C MET A 52 -11.14 2.45 -26.48
N PRO A 53 -10.92 2.65 -27.80
CA PRO A 53 -10.48 1.59 -28.69
C PRO A 53 -9.15 0.97 -28.21
N GLU A 54 -8.94 -0.32 -28.48
CA GLU A 54 -7.69 -0.98 -28.13
C GLU A 54 -6.51 -0.30 -28.82
N SER A 55 -5.64 0.32 -28.02
CA SER A 55 -4.35 0.84 -28.48
C SER A 55 -3.22 0.20 -27.70
N GLY A 56 -2.07 0.04 -28.36
CA GLY A 56 -0.84 -0.39 -27.70
C GLY A 56 -0.46 0.54 -26.55
N GLY A 57 -0.74 1.84 -26.70
CA GLY A 57 -0.53 2.85 -25.65
C GLY A 57 -1.31 2.56 -24.37
N ALA A 58 -2.61 2.26 -24.48
CA ALA A 58 -3.44 1.94 -23.30
C ALA A 58 -2.97 0.67 -22.56
N LYS A 59 -2.50 -0.34 -23.31
CA LYS A 59 -1.89 -1.55 -22.72
C LYS A 59 -0.58 -1.23 -22.00
N LEU A 60 0.28 -0.41 -22.61
CA LEU A 60 1.54 0.06 -22.02
C LEU A 60 1.34 0.89 -20.75
N THR A 61 0.37 1.81 -20.76
CA THR A 61 0.06 2.65 -19.59
C THR A 61 -0.34 1.78 -18.40
N LEU A 62 -1.22 0.79 -18.61
CA LEU A 62 -1.66 -0.11 -17.54
C LEU A 62 -0.57 -1.07 -17.08
N LEU A 63 0.31 -1.52 -17.98
CA LEU A 63 1.49 -2.31 -17.65
C LEU A 63 2.45 -1.53 -16.74
N LEU A 64 2.70 -0.25 -17.06
CA LEU A 64 3.67 0.57 -16.35
C LEU A 64 3.10 1.24 -15.09
N TYR A 65 1.77 1.32 -14.98
CA TYR A 65 1.11 1.99 -13.87
C TYR A 65 1.58 1.47 -12.51
N TRP A 66 1.39 0.18 -12.22
CA TRP A 66 1.69 -0.37 -10.90
C TRP A 66 3.18 -0.38 -10.53
N PRO A 67 4.11 -0.71 -11.45
CA PRO A 67 5.54 -0.53 -11.21
C PRO A 67 5.90 0.90 -10.79
N VAL A 68 5.42 1.89 -11.53
CA VAL A 68 5.72 3.31 -11.28
C VAL A 68 5.00 3.82 -10.03
N ALA A 69 3.71 3.54 -9.90
CA ALA A 69 2.88 3.94 -8.76
C ALA A 69 3.35 3.29 -7.46
N GLY A 70 3.69 2.00 -7.49
CA GLY A 70 4.24 1.27 -6.35
C GLY A 70 5.56 1.85 -5.87
N ALA A 71 6.46 2.19 -6.80
CA ALA A 71 7.72 2.85 -6.50
C ALA A 71 7.49 4.24 -5.88
N ALA A 72 6.62 5.05 -6.50
CA ALA A 72 6.26 6.37 -6.00
C ALA A 72 5.65 6.29 -4.58
N GLY A 73 4.73 5.35 -4.36
CA GLY A 73 4.10 5.13 -3.05
C GLY A 73 5.12 4.75 -1.97
N LEU A 74 6.04 3.84 -2.27
CA LEU A 74 7.11 3.44 -1.35
C LEU A 74 8.09 4.59 -1.07
N ILE A 75 8.44 5.39 -2.07
CA ILE A 75 9.27 6.60 -1.90
C ILE A 75 8.59 7.60 -0.96
N VAL A 76 7.29 7.85 -1.15
CA VAL A 76 6.49 8.73 -0.27
C VAL A 76 6.48 8.19 1.16
N LEU A 77 6.28 6.88 1.36
CA LEU A 77 6.33 6.26 2.68
C LEU A 77 7.71 6.36 3.33
N ARG A 78 8.78 6.16 2.56
CA ARG A 78 10.17 6.30 3.01
C ARG A 78 10.48 7.73 3.43
N ASP A 79 10.16 8.72 2.59
CA ASP A 79 10.40 10.12 2.88
C ASP A 79 9.61 10.58 4.12
N HIS A 80 8.34 10.16 4.22
CA HIS A 80 7.54 10.46 5.39
C HIS A 80 8.14 9.88 6.68
N ALA A 81 8.58 8.62 6.66
CA ALA A 81 9.23 7.99 7.82
C ALA A 81 10.56 8.67 8.18
N ARG A 82 11.34 9.11 7.20
CA ARG A 82 12.59 9.86 7.41
C ARG A 82 12.33 11.21 8.08
N ARG A 83 11.35 11.98 7.59
CA ARG A 83 10.96 13.26 8.20
C ARG A 83 10.49 13.09 9.64
N LEU A 84 9.73 12.03 9.93
CA LEU A 84 9.31 11.72 11.29
C LEU A 84 10.50 11.35 12.20
N ALA A 85 11.40 10.50 11.73
CA ALA A 85 12.61 10.12 12.47
C ALA A 85 13.50 11.33 12.77
N ALA A 86 13.73 12.20 11.77
CA ALA A 86 14.50 13.42 11.92
C ALA A 86 13.88 14.37 12.96
N ARG A 87 12.55 14.54 12.96
CA ARG A 87 11.84 15.36 13.97
C ARG A 87 11.89 14.77 15.37
N ALA A 88 11.98 13.45 15.49
CA ALA A 88 12.03 12.77 16.78
C ALA A 88 13.45 12.69 17.35
N GLY A 89 14.49 13.04 16.57
CA GLY A 89 15.90 12.88 16.97
C GLY A 89 16.33 11.43 17.14
N VAL A 90 15.52 10.46 16.68
CA VAL A 90 15.80 9.04 16.77
C VAL A 90 16.28 8.58 15.40
N GLY A 91 17.49 8.00 15.33
CA GLY A 91 18.03 7.40 14.10
C GLY A 91 17.06 6.37 13.49
N GLY A 92 17.25 6.03 12.22
CA GLY A 92 16.36 5.14 11.46
C GLY A 92 16.15 3.80 12.17
N GLY A 93 15.04 3.65 12.89
CA GLY A 93 14.71 2.44 13.62
C GLY A 93 14.35 1.25 12.72
N PRO A 94 14.11 0.07 13.31
CA PRO A 94 13.80 -1.18 12.60
C PRO A 94 12.56 -1.13 11.69
N ARG A 95 11.75 -0.06 11.75
CA ARG A 95 10.59 0.20 10.88
C ARG A 95 10.88 1.11 9.69
N SER A 96 12.14 1.25 9.29
CA SER A 96 12.49 1.98 8.07
C SER A 96 11.90 1.27 6.83
N TYR A 97 11.18 2.02 5.99
CA TYR A 97 10.72 1.54 4.67
C TYR A 97 11.85 1.43 3.64
N GLU A 98 13.07 1.77 4.04
CA GLU A 98 14.23 1.89 3.16
C GLU A 98 14.57 0.59 2.46
N VAL A 99 14.66 -0.52 3.20
CA VAL A 99 14.99 -1.83 2.63
C VAL A 99 13.90 -2.30 1.67
N VAL A 100 12.61 -2.10 2.02
CA VAL A 100 11.49 -2.48 1.16
C VAL A 100 11.47 -1.62 -0.10
N THR A 101 11.70 -0.32 0.03
CA THR A 101 11.74 0.61 -1.10
C THR A 101 12.89 0.28 -2.04
N VAL A 102 14.10 0.08 -1.51
CA VAL A 102 15.29 -0.27 -2.31
C VAL A 102 15.10 -1.63 -2.97
N GLY A 103 14.66 -2.65 -2.22
CA GLY A 103 14.39 -3.97 -2.76
C GLY A 103 13.37 -3.94 -3.90
N PHE A 104 12.26 -3.23 -3.70
CA PHE A 104 11.23 -3.06 -4.74
C PHE A 104 11.80 -2.34 -5.97
N VAL A 105 12.44 -1.18 -5.79
CA VAL A 105 12.99 -0.39 -6.90
C VAL A 105 14.05 -1.15 -7.67
N VAL A 106 14.94 -1.88 -6.98
CA VAL A 106 15.96 -2.73 -7.62
C VAL A 106 15.31 -3.91 -8.34
N SER A 107 14.20 -4.44 -7.84
CA SER A 107 13.46 -5.54 -8.48
C SER A 107 12.56 -5.11 -9.65
N LEU A 108 12.31 -3.80 -9.84
CA LEU A 108 11.44 -3.29 -10.91
C LEU A 108 11.81 -3.79 -12.31
N PRO A 109 13.09 -3.83 -12.74
CA PRO A 109 13.44 -4.32 -14.06
C PRO A 109 13.09 -5.80 -14.24
N VAL A 110 13.32 -6.60 -13.19
CA VAL A 110 13.03 -8.04 -13.18
C VAL A 110 11.52 -8.27 -13.20
N LEU A 111 10.76 -7.54 -12.38
CA LEU A 111 9.30 -7.56 -12.39
C LEU A 111 8.74 -7.15 -13.75
N ALA A 112 9.25 -6.07 -14.36
CA ALA A 112 8.84 -5.63 -15.68
C ALA A 112 9.06 -6.72 -16.74
N LEU A 113 10.22 -7.38 -16.72
CA LEU A 113 10.55 -8.50 -17.60
C LEU A 113 9.65 -9.72 -17.39
N LEU A 114 9.39 -10.11 -16.14
CA LEU A 114 8.57 -11.28 -15.81
C LEU A 114 7.08 -11.09 -16.13
N PHE A 115 6.57 -9.86 -16.08
CA PHE A 115 5.16 -9.56 -16.35
C PHE A 115 4.86 -9.29 -17.83
N VAL A 116 5.88 -9.07 -18.68
CA VAL A 116 5.69 -8.90 -20.13
C VAL A 116 4.83 -10.03 -20.72
N PRO A 117 5.11 -11.33 -20.53
CA PRO A 117 4.34 -12.40 -21.16
C PRO A 117 2.86 -12.41 -20.75
N VAL A 118 2.57 -12.12 -19.47
CA VAL A 118 1.20 -12.14 -18.92
C VAL A 118 0.33 -11.06 -19.58
N PHE A 119 0.88 -9.88 -19.82
CA PHE A 119 0.16 -8.77 -20.46
C PHE A 119 -0.02 -8.95 -21.97
N PHE A 120 0.90 -9.65 -22.64
CA PHE A 120 0.79 -9.93 -24.07
C PHE A 120 -0.17 -11.10 -24.39
N VAL A 121 -0.33 -12.06 -23.46
CA VAL A 121 -1.13 -13.27 -23.69
C VAL A 121 -2.56 -13.18 -23.12
N GLY A 122 -2.80 -12.37 -22.07
CA GLY A 122 -4.08 -12.45 -21.37
C GLY A 122 -4.48 -11.20 -20.60
N GLY A 123 -4.76 -10.08 -21.28
CA GLY A 123 -5.57 -8.99 -20.74
C GLY A 123 -5.15 -8.38 -19.39
N TYR A 124 -6.01 -7.56 -18.79
CA TYR A 124 -5.75 -6.83 -17.55
C TYR A 124 -5.99 -7.74 -16.33
N TRP A 125 -5.06 -8.65 -16.06
CA TRP A 125 -5.21 -9.62 -14.98
C TRP A 125 -4.80 -9.07 -13.61
N ALA A 126 -5.71 -9.21 -12.64
CA ALA A 126 -5.46 -9.12 -11.19
C ALA A 126 -4.64 -7.88 -10.74
N THR A 127 -5.07 -6.66 -11.09
CA THR A 127 -4.34 -5.43 -10.74
C THR A 127 -4.18 -5.24 -9.23
N LEU A 128 -5.12 -5.74 -8.41
CA LEU A 128 -5.01 -5.75 -6.95
C LEU A 128 -3.91 -6.68 -6.40
N ALA A 129 -3.34 -7.58 -7.20
CA ALA A 129 -2.21 -8.41 -6.78
C ALA A 129 -0.94 -7.57 -6.50
N TRP A 130 -0.76 -6.45 -7.21
CA TRP A 130 0.36 -5.53 -7.00
C TRP A 130 0.35 -4.88 -5.62
N PRO A 131 -0.70 -4.15 -5.20
CA PRO A 131 -0.75 -3.58 -3.86
C PRO A 131 -0.74 -4.68 -2.79
N ALA A 132 -1.33 -5.86 -3.04
CA ALA A 132 -1.25 -7.00 -2.12
C ALA A 132 0.20 -7.48 -1.90
N ALA A 133 0.99 -7.64 -2.98
CA ALA A 133 2.38 -8.05 -2.89
C ALA A 133 3.23 -7.03 -2.12
N ILE A 134 3.06 -5.74 -2.43
CA ILE A 134 3.81 -4.67 -1.76
C ILE A 134 3.43 -4.60 -0.26
N LEU A 135 2.14 -4.67 0.06
CA LEU A 135 1.68 -4.69 1.46
C LEU A 135 2.15 -5.96 2.19
N THR A 136 2.24 -7.10 1.52
CA THR A 136 2.82 -8.33 2.09
C THR A 136 4.28 -8.12 2.44
N ALA A 137 5.08 -7.55 1.53
CA ALA A 137 6.49 -7.25 1.78
C ALA A 137 6.67 -6.28 2.95
N ILE A 138 5.83 -5.24 3.04
CA ILE A 138 5.79 -4.32 4.18
C ILE A 138 5.43 -5.07 5.47
N ALA A 139 4.39 -5.91 5.44
CA ALA A 139 3.90 -6.63 6.61
C ALA A 139 4.92 -7.63 7.17
N LEU A 140 5.60 -8.38 6.30
CA LEU A 140 6.67 -9.30 6.67
C LEU A 140 7.83 -8.56 7.34
N ARG A 141 8.21 -7.40 6.78
CA ARG A 141 9.31 -6.60 7.35
C ARG A 141 8.92 -5.97 8.69
N GLN A 142 7.69 -5.46 8.80
CA GLN A 142 7.19 -4.78 10.00
C GLN A 142 6.63 -5.73 11.05
N ARG A 143 6.54 -7.04 10.75
CA ARG A 143 5.86 -8.06 11.56
C ARG A 143 4.44 -7.65 11.98
N GLY A 144 3.72 -7.00 11.05
CA GLY A 144 2.41 -6.39 11.31
C GLY A 144 1.25 -7.27 10.83
N ASN A 145 0.55 -7.93 11.76
CA ASN A 145 -0.57 -8.83 11.43
C ASN A 145 -1.74 -8.12 10.72
N VAL A 146 -2.00 -6.85 11.04
CA VAL A 146 -3.08 -6.07 10.40
C VAL A 146 -2.78 -5.82 8.92
N VAL A 147 -1.57 -5.37 8.61
CA VAL A 147 -1.16 -5.11 7.21
C VAL A 147 -1.14 -6.42 6.43
N TYR A 148 -0.69 -7.52 7.05
CA TYR A 148 -0.71 -8.84 6.44
C TYR A 148 -2.15 -9.31 6.13
N GLY A 149 -3.07 -9.17 7.08
CA GLY A 149 -4.48 -9.53 6.85
C GLY A 149 -5.12 -8.75 5.72
N VAL A 150 -4.82 -7.44 5.61
CA VAL A 150 -5.27 -6.61 4.48
C VAL A 150 -4.63 -7.07 3.17
N ALA A 151 -3.34 -7.42 3.18
CA ALA A 151 -2.65 -7.91 1.99
C ALA A 151 -3.25 -9.22 1.48
N VAL A 152 -3.58 -10.15 2.37
CA VAL A 152 -4.27 -11.41 2.02
C VAL A 152 -5.66 -11.12 1.45
N ALA A 153 -6.44 -10.23 2.08
CA ALA A 153 -7.75 -9.85 1.56
C ALA A 153 -7.67 -9.25 0.15
N LEU A 154 -6.67 -8.39 -0.10
CA LEU A 154 -6.43 -7.84 -1.44
C LEU A 154 -5.96 -8.90 -2.44
N ALA A 155 -5.14 -9.87 -2.02
CA ALA A 155 -4.72 -10.96 -2.89
C ALA A 155 -5.92 -11.80 -3.34
N LEU A 156 -6.82 -12.14 -2.41
CA LEU A 156 -8.06 -12.85 -2.72
C LEU A 156 -8.99 -12.01 -3.61
N ALA A 157 -9.15 -10.72 -3.30
CA ALA A 157 -9.91 -9.81 -4.15
C ALA A 157 -9.30 -9.70 -5.56
N GLY A 158 -7.97 -9.69 -5.68
CA GLY A 158 -7.27 -9.68 -6.95
C GLY A 158 -7.45 -10.95 -7.76
N LEU A 159 -7.56 -12.12 -7.12
CA LEU A 159 -7.91 -13.37 -7.81
C LEU A 159 -9.33 -13.30 -8.39
N VAL A 160 -10.31 -12.86 -7.59
CA VAL A 160 -11.69 -12.67 -8.05
C VAL A 160 -11.75 -11.64 -9.18
N GLN A 161 -11.03 -10.53 -9.02
CA GLN A 161 -10.92 -9.50 -10.04
C GLN A 161 -10.31 -10.04 -11.34
N GLY A 162 -9.25 -10.85 -11.27
CA GLY A 162 -8.61 -11.45 -12.44
C GLY A 162 -9.57 -12.37 -13.21
N LEU A 163 -10.37 -13.17 -12.49
CA LEU A 163 -11.42 -14.00 -13.09
C LEU A 163 -12.48 -13.17 -13.81
N LEU A 164 -12.94 -12.08 -13.19
CA LEU A 164 -13.92 -11.17 -13.80
C LEU A 164 -13.34 -10.39 -14.99
N ALA A 165 -12.08 -9.97 -14.90
CA ALA A 165 -11.40 -9.20 -15.96
C ALA A 165 -10.96 -10.06 -17.16
N ALA A 166 -11.04 -11.39 -17.06
CA ALA A 166 -10.83 -12.31 -18.17
C ALA A 166 -12.01 -12.32 -19.17
N THR A 167 -13.13 -11.68 -18.82
CA THR A 167 -14.32 -11.56 -19.69
C THR A 167 -14.15 -10.47 -20.75
N PRO A 168 -14.98 -10.46 -21.83
CA PRO A 168 -14.90 -9.44 -22.87
C PRO A 168 -15.02 -8.02 -22.31
N ARG A 169 -14.21 -7.10 -22.86
CA ARG A 169 -14.24 -5.69 -22.43
C ARG A 169 -15.61 -5.07 -22.67
N GLY A 170 -16.07 -4.28 -21.70
CA GLY A 170 -17.38 -3.63 -21.74
C GLY A 170 -18.52 -4.51 -21.24
N SER A 171 -18.28 -5.78 -20.94
CA SER A 171 -19.27 -6.64 -20.30
C SER A 171 -19.53 -6.21 -18.85
N ALA A 172 -20.68 -6.62 -18.29
CA ALA A 172 -21.04 -6.32 -16.90
C ALA A 172 -20.00 -6.84 -15.89
N GLU A 173 -19.36 -7.99 -16.18
CA GLU A 173 -18.32 -8.58 -15.35
C GLU A 173 -17.04 -7.73 -15.36
N SER A 174 -16.64 -7.19 -16.50
CA SER A 174 -15.49 -6.28 -16.60
C SER A 174 -15.70 -4.99 -15.79
N TRP A 175 -16.91 -4.44 -15.80
CA TRP A 175 -17.28 -3.30 -14.95
C TRP A 175 -17.33 -3.68 -13.46
N THR A 176 -17.77 -4.89 -13.15
CA THR A 176 -17.77 -5.42 -11.78
C THR A 176 -16.33 -5.56 -11.25
N ALA A 177 -15.37 -5.94 -12.09
CA ALA A 177 -13.95 -5.98 -11.73
C ALA A 177 -13.40 -4.59 -11.36
N ILE A 178 -13.78 -3.55 -12.12
CA ILE A 178 -13.43 -2.15 -11.79
C ILE A 178 -14.12 -1.73 -10.48
N GLY A 179 -15.40 -2.06 -10.30
CA GLY A 179 -16.14 -1.77 -9.07
C GLY A 179 -15.51 -2.40 -7.82
N LEU A 180 -15.04 -3.65 -7.92
CA LEU A 180 -14.31 -4.32 -6.85
C LEU A 180 -13.02 -3.58 -6.50
N GLN A 181 -12.32 -3.04 -7.49
CA GLN A 181 -11.11 -2.26 -7.28
C GLN A 181 -11.38 -0.92 -6.59
N VAL A 182 -12.46 -0.23 -6.97
CA VAL A 182 -12.93 0.98 -6.28
C VAL A 182 -13.26 0.66 -4.83
N ALA A 183 -14.03 -0.40 -4.57
CA ALA A 183 -14.39 -0.83 -3.22
C ALA A 183 -13.15 -1.14 -2.38
N ALA A 184 -12.15 -1.83 -2.95
CA ALA A 184 -10.88 -2.11 -2.29
C ALA A 184 -10.10 -0.81 -1.97
N GLY A 185 -10.00 0.12 -2.92
CA GLY A 185 -9.35 1.41 -2.71
C GLY A 185 -10.00 2.23 -1.60
N VAL A 186 -11.35 2.29 -1.56
CA VAL A 186 -12.10 2.94 -0.48
C VAL A 186 -11.88 2.23 0.85
N ALA A 187 -11.95 0.90 0.89
CA ALA A 187 -11.74 0.12 2.11
C ALA A 187 -10.33 0.35 2.70
N LEU A 188 -9.30 0.45 1.86
CA LEU A 188 -7.94 0.79 2.28
C LEU A 188 -7.86 2.19 2.89
N ILE A 189 -8.50 3.18 2.27
CA ILE A 189 -8.51 4.55 2.80
C ILE A 189 -9.25 4.59 4.14
N LEU A 190 -10.43 3.97 4.24
CA LEU A 190 -11.20 3.91 5.47
C LEU A 190 -10.44 3.18 6.58
N GLY A 191 -9.84 2.03 6.27
CA GLY A 191 -9.00 1.27 7.20
C GLY A 191 -7.81 2.09 7.70
N GLY A 192 -7.15 2.82 6.79
CA GLY A 192 -6.06 3.74 7.13
C GLY A 192 -6.51 4.87 8.05
N ARG A 193 -7.66 5.51 7.75
CA ARG A 193 -8.24 6.57 8.61
C ARG A 193 -8.67 6.05 9.98
N MET A 194 -9.27 4.86 10.04
CA MET A 194 -9.67 4.22 11.30
C MET A 194 -8.45 3.88 12.16
N ALA A 195 -7.37 3.36 11.54
CA ALA A 195 -6.11 3.10 12.23
C ALA A 195 -5.49 4.38 12.80
N ASP A 196 -5.49 5.49 12.04
CA ASP A 196 -4.98 6.77 12.53
C ASP A 196 -5.85 7.35 13.66
N ARG A 197 -7.19 7.27 13.55
CA ARG A 197 -8.11 7.69 14.62
C ARG A 197 -7.86 6.91 15.92
N ARG A 198 -7.72 5.58 15.83
CA ARG A 198 -7.40 4.72 16.99
C ARG A 198 -6.03 5.03 17.59
N ALA A 199 -5.08 5.52 16.80
CA ALA A 199 -3.78 5.95 17.29
C ALA A 199 -3.81 7.30 18.02
N ARG A 200 -4.79 8.17 17.72
CA ARG A 200 -4.96 9.48 18.36
C ARG A 200 -5.83 9.46 19.62
N ALA A 201 -6.73 8.48 19.75
CA ALA A 201 -7.66 8.36 20.88
C ALA A 201 -7.02 7.80 22.17
N VAL A 202 -5.76 7.36 22.12
CA VAL A 202 -4.97 6.82 23.25
C VAL A 202 -3.83 7.78 23.53
#